data_AF-A0A1V6C0R5-F1
#
_entry.id   AF-A0A1V6C0R5-F1
#
_cell.length_a   1.000
_cell.length_b   1.000
_cell.length_c   1.000
_cell.angle_alpha   90.00
_cell.angle_beta   90.00
_cell.angle_gamma   90.00
#
_symmetry.space_group_name_H-M   'P 1'
#
loop_
_entity.id
_entity.type
_entity.pdbx_description
1 polymer ?
#
loop_
_entity_poly.entity_id
_entity_poly.type
_entity_poly.pdbx_seq_one_letter_code
_entity_poly.pdbx_strand_id
1 'polypeptide(L)'
;MVAVSRTLPEMDLHYLGHCHDAPLGVYAVPGNHEFYGQEENTLQWIAGQGIVVLRDSVVRIPGVAYILGREDHSAAGRKTLRQVWEASAYSSSERDLPLLVLDHQPLGIAEAVDFGADFQICGHTHAGQLWPVSLLVKRANDLFYGEYTRGSTRFYVTSGLGIWGPPFHIGVPRSEYVVIR
;
A
#
# COMPACT_ATOMS: atom_id res chain seq x y z
N MET A 1 -10.53 -5.65 0.33
CA MET A 1 -9.40 -5.52 1.29
C MET A 1 -8.22 -4.91 0.55
N VAL A 2 -7.45 -4.04 1.20
CA VAL A 2 -6.27 -3.39 0.62
C VAL A 2 -5.04 -3.97 1.31
N ALA A 3 -4.16 -4.62 0.55
CA ALA A 3 -2.90 -5.15 1.06
C ALA A 3 -1.73 -4.41 0.42
N VAL A 4 -0.69 -4.14 1.21
CA VAL A 4 0.54 -3.51 0.73
C VAL A 4 1.64 -4.55 0.95
N SER A 5 2.16 -5.14 -0.13
CA SER A 5 2.82 -6.46 -0.11
C SER A 5 4.29 -6.44 0.37
N ARG A 6 4.72 -7.60 0.91
CA ARG A 6 6.10 -8.09 0.95
C ARG A 6 6.11 -9.55 0.43
N THR A 7 7.24 -10.00 -0.08
CA THR A 7 7.48 -11.35 -0.62
C THR A 7 7.06 -12.49 0.32
N LEU A 8 6.58 -13.56 -0.30
CA LEU A 8 5.73 -14.60 0.29
C LEU A 8 6.35 -15.78 1.07
N PRO A 9 7.66 -16.05 1.16
CA PRO A 9 8.06 -17.23 1.91
C PRO A 9 7.69 -17.16 3.41
N GLU A 10 7.22 -16.01 3.91
CA GLU A 10 6.85 -15.81 5.32
C GLU A 10 5.37 -15.45 5.57
N MET A 11 4.55 -15.21 4.52
CA MET A 11 3.14 -14.85 4.72
C MET A 11 2.25 -16.07 4.49
N ASP A 12 1.90 -16.75 5.58
CA ASP A 12 0.99 -17.89 5.56
C ASP A 12 -0.37 -17.48 4.97
N LEU A 13 -0.84 -18.20 3.94
CA LEU A 13 -2.16 -18.00 3.30
C LEU A 13 -3.31 -18.02 4.31
N HIS A 14 -3.08 -18.55 5.52
CA HIS A 14 -4.02 -18.57 6.62
C HIS A 14 -4.53 -17.18 7.04
N TYR A 15 -3.75 -16.10 6.80
CA TYR A 15 -4.20 -14.72 7.04
C TYR A 15 -4.99 -14.13 5.87
N LEU A 16 -4.79 -14.64 4.65
CA LEU A 16 -5.54 -14.27 3.45
C LEU A 16 -6.81 -15.10 3.24
N GLY A 17 -7.07 -16.11 4.08
CA GLY A 17 -8.23 -17.01 3.94
C GLY A 17 -9.60 -16.32 3.91
N HIS A 18 -9.71 -15.10 4.45
CA HIS A 18 -10.93 -14.27 4.39
C HIS A 18 -10.99 -13.31 3.19
N CYS A 19 -9.94 -13.25 2.38
CA CYS A 19 -9.83 -12.37 1.22
C CYS A 19 -10.66 -12.86 0.04
N HIS A 20 -10.81 -14.18 -0.10
CA HIS A 20 -11.54 -14.80 -1.21
C HIS A 20 -13.02 -14.43 -1.23
N ASP A 21 -13.61 -14.10 -0.08
CA ASP A 21 -15.02 -13.74 0.06
C ASP A 21 -15.28 -12.22 0.02
N ALA A 22 -14.25 -11.39 -0.22
CA ALA A 22 -14.42 -9.95 -0.27
C ALA A 22 -15.28 -9.56 -1.49
N PRO A 23 -16.52 -9.05 -1.32
CA PRO A 23 -17.47 -8.87 -2.42
C PRO A 23 -17.04 -7.80 -3.43
N LEU A 24 -16.17 -6.88 -3.01
CA LEU A 24 -15.59 -5.83 -3.84
C LEU A 24 -14.17 -6.18 -4.30
N GLY A 25 -13.69 -7.39 -4.04
CA GLY A 25 -12.35 -7.85 -4.37
C GLY A 25 -11.27 -7.45 -3.37
N VAL A 26 -10.05 -7.90 -3.70
CA VAL A 26 -8.83 -7.65 -2.94
C VAL A 26 -7.80 -7.06 -3.87
N TYR A 27 -7.23 -5.92 -3.46
CA TYR A 27 -6.29 -5.15 -4.26
C TYR A 27 -4.97 -5.04 -3.53
N ALA A 28 -3.88 -5.15 -4.27
CA ALA A 28 -2.53 -5.03 -3.73
C ALA A 28 -1.64 -4.18 -4.63
N VAL A 29 -0.60 -3.58 -4.04
CA VAL A 29 0.52 -2.96 -4.78
C VAL A 29 1.83 -3.66 -4.42
N PRO A 30 2.82 -3.68 -5.35
CA PRO A 30 4.15 -4.19 -5.04
C PRO A 30 4.82 -3.39 -3.93
N GLY A 31 5.56 -4.09 -3.06
CA GLY A 31 6.45 -3.46 -2.10
C GLY A 31 7.89 -3.42 -2.59
N ASN A 32 8.76 -2.82 -1.77
CA ASN A 32 10.19 -2.70 -2.09
C ASN A 32 10.92 -4.06 -2.19
N HIS A 33 10.42 -5.09 -1.50
CA HIS A 33 11.04 -6.41 -1.48
C HIS A 33 10.88 -7.18 -2.78
N GLU A 34 9.78 -6.95 -3.48
CA GLU A 34 9.54 -7.51 -4.79
C GLU A 34 10.64 -7.06 -5.78
N PHE A 35 11.21 -5.86 -5.63
CA PHE A 35 12.30 -5.33 -6.46
C PHE A 35 13.71 -5.85 -6.11
N TYR A 36 13.88 -6.60 -5.01
CA TYR A 36 15.17 -7.16 -4.61
C TYR A 36 15.35 -8.65 -5.01
N GLY A 37 14.40 -9.24 -5.75
CA GLY A 37 14.40 -10.68 -6.06
C GLY A 37 13.57 -11.07 -7.29
N GLN A 38 12.84 -12.19 -7.20
CA GLN A 38 11.96 -12.71 -8.28
C GLN A 38 10.61 -11.97 -8.27
N GLU A 39 10.64 -10.67 -8.56
CA GLU A 39 9.48 -9.76 -8.58
C GLU A 39 8.28 -10.40 -9.28
N GLU A 40 8.47 -10.76 -10.55
CA GLU A 40 7.38 -11.17 -11.43
C GLU A 40 6.75 -12.50 -11.00
N ASN A 41 7.54 -13.47 -10.55
CA ASN A 41 7.01 -14.75 -10.05
C ASN A 41 6.15 -14.56 -8.80
N THR A 42 6.55 -13.64 -7.91
CA THR A 42 5.81 -13.33 -6.68
C THR A 42 4.48 -12.66 -7.03
N LEU A 43 4.51 -11.64 -7.89
CA LEU A 43 3.32 -10.92 -8.29
C LEU A 43 2.33 -11.82 -9.07
N GLN A 44 2.83 -12.69 -9.93
CA GLN A 44 2.01 -13.69 -10.65
C GLN A 44 1.37 -14.69 -9.70
N TRP A 45 2.10 -15.16 -8.68
CA TRP A 45 1.53 -16.03 -7.66
C TRP A 45 0.41 -15.31 -6.88
N ILE A 46 0.63 -14.05 -6.48
CA ILE A 46 -0.36 -13.24 -5.75
C ILE A 46 -1.62 -13.09 -6.61
N ALA A 47 -1.44 -12.74 -7.88
CA ALA A 47 -2.54 -12.65 -8.84
C ALA A 47 -3.28 -13.99 -9.00
N GLY A 48 -2.55 -15.11 -8.99
CA GLY A 48 -3.11 -16.47 -9.01
C GLY A 48 -4.02 -16.82 -7.82
N GLN A 49 -3.95 -16.06 -6.72
CA GLN A 49 -4.85 -16.21 -5.56
C GLN A 49 -6.15 -15.38 -5.69
N GLY A 50 -6.41 -14.74 -6.84
CA GLY A 50 -7.57 -13.88 -7.04
C GLY A 50 -7.39 -12.46 -6.48
N ILE A 51 -6.16 -12.05 -6.17
CA ILE A 51 -5.82 -10.69 -5.74
C ILE A 51 -5.49 -9.85 -6.99
N VAL A 52 -6.10 -8.68 -7.10
CA VAL A 52 -5.80 -7.74 -8.19
C VAL A 52 -4.57 -6.92 -7.82
N VAL A 53 -3.43 -7.25 -8.42
CA VAL A 53 -2.19 -6.49 -8.26
C VAL A 53 -2.21 -5.27 -9.17
N LEU A 54 -2.20 -4.08 -8.56
CA LEU A 54 -2.17 -2.79 -9.24
C LEU A 54 -0.72 -2.33 -9.37
N ARG A 55 -0.22 -2.26 -10.61
CA ARG A 55 1.10 -1.71 -10.98
C ARG A 55 0.89 -0.49 -11.84
N ASP A 56 1.17 0.70 -11.33
CA ASP A 56 0.93 1.99 -12.01
C ASP A 56 -0.40 2.01 -12.79
N SER A 57 -1.47 1.59 -12.12
CA SER A 57 -2.79 1.36 -12.72
C SER A 57 -3.92 1.77 -11.80
N VAL A 58 -5.07 2.06 -12.41
CA VAL A 58 -6.27 2.54 -11.73
C VAL A 58 -7.42 1.58 -12.00
N VAL A 59 -8.15 1.23 -10.95
CA VAL A 59 -9.42 0.51 -11.04
C VAL A 59 -10.54 1.36 -10.45
N ARG A 60 -11.71 1.34 -11.07
CA ARG A 60 -12.92 1.98 -10.53
C ARG A 60 -13.81 0.90 -9.93
N ILE A 61 -14.15 1.05 -8.66
CA ILE A 61 -15.19 0.27 -8.00
C ILE A 61 -16.48 1.09 -8.08
N PRO A 62 -17.49 0.64 -8.87
CA PRO A 62 -18.70 1.43 -9.09
C PRO A 62 -19.39 1.84 -7.80
N GLY A 63 -19.68 3.14 -7.66
CA GLY A 63 -20.35 3.71 -6.48
C GLY A 63 -19.51 3.76 -5.21
N VAL A 64 -18.23 3.38 -5.26
CA VAL A 64 -17.36 3.29 -4.08
C VAL A 64 -16.15 4.22 -4.20
N ALA A 65 -15.22 3.94 -5.13
CA ALA A 65 -13.96 4.68 -5.23
C ALA A 65 -13.22 4.40 -6.54
N TYR A 66 -12.29 5.29 -6.87
CA TYR A 66 -11.13 4.96 -7.69
C TYR A 66 -10.00 4.45 -6.78
N ILE A 67 -9.39 3.34 -7.13
CA ILE A 67 -8.17 2.85 -6.48
C ILE A 67 -7.02 2.97 -7.46
N LEU A 68 -6.08 3.85 -7.14
CA LEU A 68 -4.83 4.02 -7.87
C LEU A 68 -3.73 3.28 -7.12
N GLY A 69 -3.20 2.23 -7.73
CA GLY A 69 -2.02 1.53 -7.23
C GLY A 69 -0.79 1.98 -7.98
N ARG A 70 0.23 2.38 -7.22
CA ARG A 70 1.50 2.86 -7.76
C ARG A 70 2.62 1.88 -7.43
N GLU A 71 3.57 1.75 -8.35
CA GLU A 71 4.81 1.02 -8.09
C GLU A 71 5.57 1.57 -6.88
N ASP A 72 6.30 0.69 -6.20
CA ASP A 72 7.10 1.05 -5.02
C ASP A 72 8.14 2.14 -5.33
N HIS A 73 8.56 2.88 -4.30
CA HIS A 73 9.63 3.89 -4.42
C HIS A 73 10.94 3.34 -5.00
N SER A 74 11.20 2.04 -4.85
CA SER A 74 12.40 1.35 -5.37
C SER A 74 12.36 1.11 -6.88
N ALA A 75 11.21 1.29 -7.53
CA ALA A 75 11.06 1.07 -8.97
C ALA A 75 11.84 2.11 -9.80
N ALA A 76 12.65 1.64 -10.75
CA ALA A 76 13.37 2.52 -11.65
C ALA A 76 12.39 3.30 -12.55
N GLY A 77 12.51 4.63 -12.58
CA GLY A 77 11.64 5.49 -13.39
C GLY A 77 10.19 5.56 -12.88
N ARG A 78 9.98 5.36 -11.57
CA ARG A 78 8.68 5.44 -10.90
C ARG A 78 7.86 6.65 -11.35
N LYS A 79 6.60 6.40 -11.70
CA LYS A 79 5.67 7.42 -12.17
C LYS A 79 5.11 8.27 -11.03
N THR A 80 4.76 9.51 -11.34
CA THR A 80 3.94 10.34 -10.45
C THR A 80 2.49 9.86 -10.44
N LEU A 81 1.74 10.17 -9.39
CA LEU A 81 0.29 9.87 -9.31
C LEU A 81 -0.47 10.45 -10.51
N ARG A 82 -0.07 11.65 -10.93
CA ARG A 82 -0.60 12.31 -12.14
C ARG A 82 -0.33 11.48 -13.40
N GLN A 83 0.90 11.02 -13.60
CA GLN A 83 1.26 10.19 -14.76
C GLN A 83 0.48 8.87 -14.78
N VAL A 84 0.30 8.23 -13.61
CA VAL A 84 -0.51 7.00 -13.49
C VAL A 84 -1.96 7.27 -13.87
N TRP A 85 -2.55 8.36 -13.37
CA TRP A 85 -3.93 8.73 -13.68
C TRP A 85 -4.13 9.09 -15.15
N GLU A 86 -3.25 9.92 -15.71
CA GLU A 86 -3.32 10.36 -17.12
C GLU A 86 -3.16 9.20 -18.10
N ALA A 87 -2.39 8.16 -17.74
CA ALA A 87 -2.25 6.94 -18.53
C ALA A 87 -3.43 5.96 -18.36
N SER A 88 -4.32 6.19 -17.39
CA SER A 88 -5.46 5.32 -17.13
C SER A 88 -6.64 5.61 -18.06
N ALA A 89 -7.60 4.68 -18.13
CA ALA A 89 -8.85 4.85 -18.86
C ALA A 89 -9.76 5.97 -18.28
N TYR A 90 -9.41 6.54 -17.13
CA TYR A 90 -10.20 7.53 -16.40
C TYR A 90 -9.61 8.95 -16.47
N SER A 91 -8.58 9.16 -17.30
CA SER A 91 -7.88 10.44 -17.42
C SER A 91 -8.78 11.62 -17.79
N SER A 92 -9.85 11.36 -18.55
CA SER A 92 -10.87 12.34 -18.94
C SER A 92 -12.11 12.35 -18.04
N SER A 93 -12.18 11.50 -17.02
CA SER A 93 -13.31 11.45 -16.09
C SER A 93 -13.19 12.59 -15.08
N GLU A 94 -14.25 13.37 -14.93
CA GLU A 94 -14.41 14.15 -13.70
C GLU A 94 -14.52 13.16 -12.54
N ARG A 95 -13.71 13.34 -11.48
CA ARG A 95 -13.70 12.44 -10.33
C ARG A 95 -15.04 12.54 -9.59
N ASP A 96 -15.94 11.59 -9.85
CA ASP A 96 -17.27 11.47 -9.25
C ASP A 96 -17.27 10.66 -7.94
N LEU A 97 -16.16 9.98 -7.66
CA LEU A 97 -15.95 9.13 -6.49
C LEU A 97 -14.63 9.48 -5.81
N PRO A 98 -14.48 9.15 -4.51
CA PRO A 98 -13.22 9.31 -3.80
C PRO A 98 -12.05 8.59 -4.48
N LEU A 99 -10.87 9.21 -4.42
CA LEU A 99 -9.62 8.64 -4.88
C LEU A 99 -8.83 8.05 -3.70
N LEU A 100 -8.69 6.73 -3.71
CA LEU A 100 -7.83 5.97 -2.82
C LEU A 100 -6.50 5.65 -3.51
N VAL A 101 -5.40 6.09 -2.93
CA VAL A 101 -4.04 5.78 -3.39
C VAL A 101 -3.45 4.66 -2.54
N LEU A 102 -2.96 3.62 -3.21
CA LEU A 102 -2.17 2.56 -2.61
C LEU A 102 -0.71 2.79 -2.97
N ASP A 103 0.11 3.01 -1.95
CA ASP A 103 1.54 3.28 -2.11
C ASP A 103 2.30 2.60 -0.98
N HIS A 104 3.31 1.79 -1.30
CA HIS A 104 3.94 0.97 -0.28
C HIS A 104 4.64 1.76 0.81
N GLN A 105 5.35 2.81 0.41
CA GLN A 105 6.18 3.59 1.32
C GLN A 105 5.48 4.91 1.67
N PRO A 106 5.49 5.33 2.94
CA PRO A 106 4.99 6.64 3.35
C PRO A 106 6.04 7.75 3.07
N LEU A 107 6.40 7.90 1.80
CA LEU A 107 7.35 8.88 1.27
C LEU A 107 6.69 9.76 0.20
N GLY A 108 7.10 11.02 0.11
CA GLY A 108 6.60 11.95 -0.89
C GLY A 108 5.13 12.34 -0.67
N ILE A 109 4.67 12.39 0.58
CA ILE A 109 3.24 12.57 0.93
C ILE A 109 2.62 13.85 0.36
N ALA A 110 3.44 14.89 0.09
CA ALA A 110 2.98 16.13 -0.52
C ALA A 110 2.37 15.90 -1.91
N GLU A 111 2.89 14.94 -2.67
CA GLU A 111 2.38 14.63 -4.01
C GLU A 111 0.93 14.16 -3.99
N ALA A 112 0.54 13.36 -2.99
CA ALA A 112 -0.85 12.91 -2.86
C ALA A 112 -1.80 14.03 -2.46
N VAL A 113 -1.33 14.95 -1.62
CA VAL A 113 -2.08 16.17 -1.28
C VAL A 113 -2.27 17.04 -2.53
N ASP A 114 -1.20 17.32 -3.25
CA ASP A 114 -1.21 18.18 -4.45
C ASP A 114 -2.02 17.56 -5.59
N PHE A 115 -2.04 16.23 -5.70
CA PHE A 115 -2.86 15.50 -6.67
C PHE A 115 -4.35 15.46 -6.28
N GLY A 116 -4.66 15.75 -5.02
CA GLY A 116 -6.01 15.72 -4.46
C GLY A 116 -6.51 14.30 -4.24
N ALA A 117 -5.69 13.42 -3.67
CA ALA A 117 -6.15 12.13 -3.16
C ALA A 117 -7.00 12.35 -1.88
N ASP A 118 -8.10 11.61 -1.74
CA ASP A 118 -8.90 11.61 -0.50
C ASP A 118 -8.22 10.76 0.58
N PHE A 119 -7.69 9.61 0.16
CA PHE A 119 -7.03 8.65 1.03
C PHE A 119 -5.72 8.15 0.42
N GLN A 120 -4.70 7.95 1.26
CA GLN A 120 -3.52 7.17 0.91
C GLN A 120 -3.24 6.13 2.00
N ILE A 121 -3.09 4.87 1.59
CA ILE A 121 -2.77 3.76 2.49
C ILE A 121 -1.35 3.30 2.19
N CYS A 122 -0.52 3.28 3.24
CA CYS A 122 0.87 2.84 3.19
C CYS A 122 1.15 1.73 4.21
N GLY A 123 2.24 1.00 3.95
CA GLY A 123 2.83 0.04 4.87
C GLY A 123 4.31 0.36 5.08
N HIS A 124 5.17 -0.61 4.78
CA HIS A 124 6.64 -0.54 4.77
C HIS A 124 7.33 -0.31 6.13
N THR A 125 6.78 0.50 7.04
CA THR A 125 7.51 0.89 8.26
C THR A 125 7.57 -0.22 9.31
N HIS A 126 6.61 -1.16 9.30
CA HIS A 126 6.43 -2.19 10.34
C HIS A 126 6.40 -1.62 11.77
N ALA A 127 6.02 -0.34 11.93
CA ALA A 127 6.22 0.44 13.17
C ALA A 127 7.64 0.32 13.77
N GLY A 128 8.64 0.08 12.90
CA GLY A 128 10.04 -0.11 13.23
C GLY A 128 10.43 -1.47 13.79
N GLN A 129 9.46 -2.33 14.12
CA GLN A 129 9.59 -3.70 14.66
C GLN A 129 10.35 -3.85 16.00
N LEU A 130 11.40 -3.07 16.27
CA LEU A 130 12.21 -3.15 17.47
C LEU A 130 12.49 -1.75 18.02
N TRP A 131 12.27 -1.55 19.31
CA TRP A 131 12.89 -0.42 20.01
C TRP A 131 14.38 -0.72 20.21
N PRO A 132 15.32 0.22 19.93
CA PRO A 132 15.11 1.62 19.51
C PRO A 132 15.18 1.84 17.99
N VAL A 133 15.30 0.79 17.17
CA VAL A 133 15.36 0.87 15.70
C VAL A 133 14.18 1.67 15.12
N SER A 134 13.01 1.59 15.77
CA SER A 134 11.83 2.40 15.44
C SER A 134 12.07 3.91 15.40
N LEU A 135 13.03 4.45 16.17
CA LEU A 135 13.39 5.86 16.11
C LEU A 135 14.08 6.23 14.79
N LEU A 136 14.89 5.33 14.24
CA LEU A 136 15.54 5.51 12.95
C LEU A 136 14.53 5.41 11.82
N VAL A 137 13.65 4.40 11.85
CA VAL A 137 12.59 4.23 10.85
C VAL A 137 11.65 5.42 10.84
N LYS A 138 11.26 5.94 12.01
CA LYS A 138 10.44 7.15 12.13
C LYS A 138 11.09 8.38 11.51
N ARG A 139 12.42 8.49 11.55
CA ARG A 139 13.15 9.62 10.97
C ARG A 139 13.37 9.49 9.46
N ALA A 140 13.39 8.25 8.95
CA ALA A 140 13.64 7.95 7.54
C ALA A 140 12.39 8.06 6.65
N ASN A 141 11.20 8.25 7.23
CA ASN A 141 9.92 8.30 6.52
C ASN A 141 9.17 9.60 6.82
N ASP A 142 8.33 10.06 5.89
CA ASP A 142 7.52 11.27 6.11
C ASP A 142 6.44 11.02 7.17
N LEU A 143 5.87 9.80 7.16
CA LEU A 143 4.93 9.28 8.15
C LEU A 143 5.42 7.93 8.67
N PHE A 144 5.08 7.59 9.92
CA PHE A 144 5.66 6.42 10.58
C PHE A 144 4.66 5.30 10.87
N TYR A 145 3.63 5.57 11.68
CA TYR A 145 2.63 4.57 12.05
C TYR A 145 1.40 5.31 12.61
N GLY A 146 0.22 4.95 12.11
CA GLY A 146 -1.05 5.52 12.53
C GLY A 146 -1.76 6.31 11.44
N GLU A 147 -2.79 7.05 11.85
CA GLU A 147 -3.59 7.92 10.99
C GLU A 147 -3.06 9.35 11.01
N TYR A 148 -3.01 9.98 9.83
CA TYR A 148 -2.62 11.36 9.67
C TYR A 148 -3.55 12.09 8.70
N THR A 149 -3.64 13.41 8.83
CA THR A 149 -4.31 14.26 7.85
C THR A 149 -3.37 15.37 7.41
N ARG A 150 -3.29 15.63 6.10
CA ARG A 150 -2.57 16.76 5.51
C ARG A 150 -3.42 17.35 4.40
N GLY A 151 -3.76 18.64 4.50
CA GLY A 151 -4.76 19.24 3.62
C GLY A 151 -6.09 18.48 3.72
N SER A 152 -6.63 18.06 2.58
CA SER A 152 -7.83 17.22 2.47
C SER A 152 -7.54 15.71 2.46
N THR A 153 -6.28 15.28 2.45
CA THR A 153 -5.90 13.87 2.32
C THR A 153 -5.73 13.21 3.69
N ARG A 154 -6.35 12.04 3.88
CA ARG A 154 -6.15 11.17 5.04
C ARG A 154 -5.17 10.05 4.71
N PHE A 155 -4.17 9.87 5.56
CA PHE A 155 -3.12 8.86 5.40
C PHE A 155 -3.25 7.81 6.49
N TYR A 156 -3.10 6.54 6.12
CA TYR A 156 -3.02 5.42 7.05
C TYR A 156 -1.72 4.67 6.83
N VAL A 157 -0.86 4.64 7.85
CA VAL A 157 0.39 3.87 7.81
C VAL A 157 0.27 2.73 8.81
N THR A 158 0.13 1.51 8.30
CA THR A 158 -0.09 0.32 9.13
C THR A 158 1.24 -0.33 9.51
N SER A 159 1.27 -1.04 10.65
CA SER A 159 2.41 -1.91 11.00
C SER A 159 2.47 -3.19 10.14
N GLY A 160 1.43 -3.45 9.34
CA GLY A 160 1.31 -4.60 8.46
C GLY A 160 1.11 -5.92 9.21
N LEU A 161 0.83 -6.98 8.46
CA LEU A 161 0.67 -8.35 8.99
C LEU A 161 1.99 -9.13 9.06
N GLY A 162 3.08 -8.57 8.52
CA GLY A 162 4.38 -9.23 8.40
C GLY A 162 5.48 -8.60 9.24
N ILE A 163 6.67 -9.17 9.11
CA ILE A 163 7.94 -8.74 9.71
C ILE A 163 8.95 -8.41 8.61
N TRP A 164 9.96 -7.58 8.89
CA TRP A 164 11.04 -7.26 7.93
C TRP A 164 12.41 -7.86 8.28
N GLY A 165 12.50 -8.61 9.37
CA GLY A 165 13.74 -9.22 9.84
C GLY A 165 13.49 -10.18 11.02
N PRO A 166 13.85 -9.83 12.27
CA PRO A 166 13.62 -10.70 13.42
C PRO A 166 12.14 -11.12 13.58
N PRO A 167 11.83 -12.35 14.05
CA PRO A 167 10.46 -12.87 14.10
C PRO A 167 9.62 -12.34 15.27
N PHE A 168 9.86 -11.11 15.70
CA PHE A 168 9.23 -10.54 16.88
C PHE A 168 9.15 -9.01 16.81
N HIS A 169 8.09 -8.48 17.39
CA HIS A 169 7.94 -7.06 17.71
C HIS A 169 8.29 -6.84 19.18
N ILE A 170 9.23 -5.95 19.49
CA ILE A 170 9.64 -5.64 20.87
C ILE A 170 9.59 -4.13 21.11
N GLY A 171 8.78 -3.71 22.09
CA GLY A 171 8.68 -2.30 22.48
C GLY A 171 8.04 -1.39 21.43
N VAL A 172 7.27 -1.96 20.50
CA VAL A 172 6.57 -1.26 19.40
C VAL A 172 5.17 -1.89 19.19
N PRO A 173 4.25 -1.23 18.46
CA PRO A 173 2.97 -1.82 18.06
C PRO A 173 3.14 -3.19 17.39
N ARG A 174 2.19 -4.10 17.62
CA ARG A 174 2.15 -5.44 16.99
C ARG A 174 1.69 -5.34 15.53
N SER A 175 1.87 -6.43 14.79
CA SER A 175 1.27 -6.61 13.47
C SER A 175 -0.25 -6.41 13.53
N GLU A 176 -0.82 -5.81 12.50
CA GLU A 176 -2.23 -5.43 12.45
C GLU A 176 -2.80 -5.52 11.03
N TYR A 177 -4.12 -5.62 10.97
CA TYR A 177 -4.89 -5.24 9.80
C TYR A 177 -5.83 -4.09 10.19
N VAL A 178 -5.97 -3.10 9.31
CA VAL A 178 -6.79 -1.91 9.58
C VAL A 178 -8.12 -2.01 8.83
N VAL A 179 -9.21 -1.76 9.55
CA VAL A 179 -10.56 -1.64 8.97
C VAL A 179 -10.97 -0.17 9.04
N ILE A 180 -10.97 0.48 7.88
CA ILE A 180 -11.42 1.87 7.73
C ILE A 180 -12.94 1.82 7.45
N ARG A 181 -13.71 2.58 8.23
CA ARG A 181 -15.18 2.69 8.13
C ARG A 181 -15.60 4.12 7.81
#